data_AF-A0A671KRP3-F1
#
_entry.id   AF-A0A671KRP3-F1
#
_cell.length_a   1.000
_cell.length_b   1.000
_cell.length_c   1.000
_cell.angle_alpha   90.00
_cell.angle_beta   90.00
_cell.angle_gamma   90.00
#
_symmetry.space_group_name_H-M   'P 1'
#
loop_
_entity.id
_entity.type
_entity.pdbx_description
1 polymer ?
#
loop_
_entity_poly.entity_id
_entity_poly.type
_entity_poly.pdbx_seq_one_letter_code
_entity_poly.pdbx_strand_id
1 'polypeptide(L)'
;MAITMQVLKLLVQCKCVRSVGFPSGQFSRVDNFSTGCQWRASKKVSQYSTVDTERYSSLVRGVLSSKTSSQTPESIEDEDCQLYGPVIRSRPPSKQPKVPKNLHPLLNEAKGQSEYVPGPLARIKLQRDSNKTSIPSVTRILQKTMPPDQAFYLERWKRRMIAELGEEGFQEYSLNIFRQGKLFHAAIEDTYTQETPSKEDHECPAEVSGYIESVSNVLNDITGVRAIESAVNHSALQYLGIVDCVAQYRGSLCVIDWKTSEKPKPSLRHTYDNPLQVAAYIGALNSDHNYNYQVENGLIVVAYKDGSPAHTHFLNSEKIMPFWEKWLLRLEEYAEK
;
A
#
# COMPACT_ATOMS: atom_id res chain seq x y z
N MET A 1 6.42 43.79 -38.80
CA MET A 1 7.10 44.45 -37.66
C MET A 1 7.63 43.30 -36.79
N ALA A 2 8.89 43.21 -36.37
CA ALA A 2 9.78 44.23 -35.79
C ALA A 2 9.27 44.71 -34.42
N ILE A 3 10.04 44.72 -33.32
CA ILE A 3 11.44 44.32 -33.18
C ILE A 3 11.78 43.88 -31.73
N THR A 4 12.89 43.13 -31.62
CA THR A 4 13.78 42.79 -30.47
C THR A 4 13.85 43.80 -29.28
N MET A 5 14.37 43.53 -28.08
CA MET A 5 15.15 42.42 -27.48
C MET A 5 14.94 42.40 -25.93
N GLN A 6 15.80 41.97 -24.97
CA GLN A 6 17.23 41.58 -24.92
C GLN A 6 17.48 40.35 -24.01
N VAL A 7 18.68 40.18 -23.41
CA VAL A 7 19.20 38.85 -23.02
C VAL A 7 20.30 38.88 -21.93
N LEU A 8 20.30 37.89 -21.01
CA LEU A 8 21.50 37.34 -20.34
C LEU A 8 21.29 35.81 -20.22
N LYS A 9 22.10 34.83 -20.67
CA LYS A 9 23.54 34.62 -21.00
C LYS A 9 24.48 34.23 -19.84
N LEU A 10 24.78 32.93 -19.78
CA LEU A 10 26.08 32.27 -19.47
C LEU A 10 25.88 30.76 -19.83
N LEU A 11 26.48 30.10 -20.81
CA LEU A 11 27.76 30.19 -21.57
C LEU A 11 28.91 29.33 -20.97
N VAL A 12 28.91 28.04 -21.34
CA VAL A 12 30.11 27.20 -21.53
C VAL A 12 29.93 26.45 -22.86
N GLN A 13 31.00 26.20 -23.61
CA GLN A 13 30.93 25.63 -24.97
C GLN A 13 32.22 24.82 -25.29
N CYS A 14 32.14 23.98 -26.33
CA CYS A 14 33.23 23.21 -26.96
C CYS A 14 33.66 21.91 -26.23
N LYS A 15 34.02 20.81 -26.93
CA LYS A 15 34.02 20.56 -28.39
C LYS A 15 33.80 19.08 -28.74
N CYS A 16 33.01 18.87 -29.79
CA CYS A 16 32.72 17.60 -30.46
C CYS A 16 33.89 17.15 -31.38
N VAL A 17 34.08 15.82 -31.52
CA VAL A 17 34.52 15.15 -32.76
C VAL A 17 33.69 13.86 -32.95
N ARG A 18 33.59 13.38 -34.20
CA ARG A 18 32.58 12.46 -34.77
C ARG A 18 32.81 10.95 -34.50
N SER A 19 31.75 10.18 -34.78
CA SER A 19 31.70 8.72 -34.89
C SER A 19 32.33 8.15 -36.18
N VAL A 20 32.60 6.83 -36.20
CA VAL A 20 32.38 5.88 -37.33
C VAL A 20 32.45 4.41 -36.81
N GLY A 21 31.55 3.55 -37.31
CA GLY A 21 31.87 2.17 -37.75
C GLY A 21 32.11 1.03 -36.75
N PHE A 22 31.14 0.10 -36.67
CA PHE A 22 31.33 -1.36 -36.51
C PHE A 22 31.03 -2.03 -37.89
N PRO A 23 31.25 -3.35 -38.15
CA PRO A 23 31.80 -4.41 -37.29
C PRO A 23 32.87 -5.34 -37.97
N SER A 24 33.26 -6.38 -37.21
CA SER A 24 33.63 -7.74 -37.66
C SER A 24 35.06 -8.06 -38.11
N GLY A 25 35.59 -9.14 -37.52
CA GLY A 25 36.85 -9.83 -37.81
C GLY A 25 36.93 -11.07 -36.91
N GLN A 26 37.43 -12.21 -37.42
CA GLN A 26 37.42 -13.50 -36.72
C GLN A 26 38.82 -13.94 -36.25
N PHE A 27 38.83 -15.06 -35.49
CA PHE A 27 39.90 -16.07 -35.32
C PHE A 27 40.94 -15.97 -34.18
N SER A 28 40.98 -17.08 -33.43
CA SER A 28 42.09 -17.70 -32.68
C SER A 28 42.71 -16.95 -31.47
N ARG A 29 43.07 -17.59 -30.34
CA ARG A 29 44.06 -18.68 -30.10
C ARG A 29 45.49 -18.22 -30.48
N VAL A 30 46.53 -18.34 -29.67
CA VAL A 30 46.77 -19.14 -28.45
C VAL A 30 47.74 -18.38 -27.48
N ASP A 31 48.00 -18.98 -26.32
CA ASP A 31 49.25 -18.92 -25.52
C ASP A 31 49.64 -17.69 -24.70
N ASN A 32 49.49 -17.88 -23.37
CA ASN A 32 50.60 -17.96 -22.41
C ASN A 32 51.80 -17.01 -22.59
N PHE A 33 51.94 -16.03 -21.68
CA PHE A 33 53.24 -15.57 -21.24
C PHE A 33 53.41 -15.72 -19.73
N SER A 34 54.50 -16.36 -19.33
CA SER A 34 54.90 -16.56 -17.94
C SER A 34 55.97 -15.54 -17.55
N THR A 35 55.77 -14.86 -16.42
CA THR A 35 56.82 -14.08 -15.75
C THR A 35 56.87 -14.47 -14.28
N GLY A 36 57.77 -15.41 -13.95
CA GLY A 36 57.99 -15.84 -12.58
C GLY A 36 59.00 -14.94 -11.86
N CYS A 37 58.69 -14.52 -10.63
CA CYS A 37 59.69 -14.00 -9.70
C CYS A 37 59.92 -15.01 -8.56
N GLN A 38 61.12 -15.60 -8.52
CA GLN A 38 61.50 -16.57 -7.48
C GLN A 38 61.79 -15.86 -6.16
N TRP A 39 60.81 -15.84 -5.25
CA TRP A 39 61.03 -15.48 -3.84
C TRP A 39 60.95 -16.73 -2.97
N ARG A 40 62.07 -17.10 -2.33
CA ARG A 40 62.14 -18.24 -1.39
C ARG A 40 61.48 -17.88 -0.05
N ALA A 41 60.16 -17.73 -0.05
CA ALA A 41 59.39 -17.66 1.19
C ALA A 41 59.43 -19.02 1.91
N SER A 42 59.89 -19.03 3.16
CA SER A 42 59.83 -20.22 4.01
C SER A 42 58.35 -20.55 4.30
N LYS A 43 57.84 -21.63 3.70
CA LYS A 43 56.49 -22.13 3.99
C LYS A 43 56.45 -22.69 5.41
N LYS A 44 56.04 -21.85 6.38
CA LYS A 44 55.41 -22.37 7.59
C LYS A 44 54.21 -23.23 7.15
N VAL A 45 54.26 -24.52 7.46
CA VAL A 45 53.19 -25.46 7.13
C VAL A 45 51.98 -25.08 7.97
N SER A 46 50.97 -24.47 7.35
CA SER A 46 49.68 -24.23 7.99
C SER A 46 49.05 -25.59 8.30
N GLN A 47 48.46 -25.76 9.48
CA GLN A 47 47.76 -26.99 9.87
C GLN A 47 46.56 -27.33 8.94
N TYR A 48 46.13 -26.38 8.09
CA TYR A 48 45.14 -26.61 7.05
C TYR A 48 45.69 -27.20 5.74
N SER A 49 47.01 -27.29 5.53
CA SER A 49 47.56 -27.87 4.29
C SER A 49 47.48 -29.40 4.21
N THR A 50 47.03 -30.05 5.30
CA THR A 50 46.68 -31.47 5.35
C THR A 50 45.17 -31.74 5.28
N VAL A 51 44.36 -30.72 4.99
CA VAL A 51 42.95 -30.93 4.65
C VAL A 51 42.89 -31.51 3.23
N ASP A 52 42.43 -32.75 3.13
CA ASP A 52 42.16 -33.46 1.89
C ASP A 52 41.12 -32.67 1.06
N THR A 53 41.60 -31.96 0.05
CA THR A 53 40.79 -31.05 -0.77
C THR A 53 39.78 -31.79 -1.65
N GLU A 54 40.07 -33.03 -2.05
CA GLU A 54 39.12 -33.87 -2.78
C GLU A 54 38.01 -34.37 -1.85
N ARG A 55 38.33 -34.75 -0.61
CA ARG A 55 37.34 -35.13 0.39
C ARG A 55 36.52 -33.95 0.90
N TYR A 56 37.11 -32.77 1.04
CA TYR A 56 36.35 -31.57 1.40
C TYR A 56 35.45 -31.11 0.25
N SER A 57 35.94 -31.13 -1.00
CA SER A 57 35.11 -30.80 -2.16
C SER A 57 34.08 -31.90 -2.49
N SER A 58 34.31 -33.17 -2.14
CA SER A 58 33.29 -34.22 -2.25
C SER A 58 32.26 -34.18 -1.11
N LEU A 59 32.61 -33.67 0.07
CA LEU A 59 31.64 -33.30 1.11
C LEU A 59 30.78 -32.10 0.68
N VAL A 60 31.38 -31.02 0.17
CA VAL A 60 30.65 -29.86 -0.36
C VAL A 60 29.78 -30.26 -1.55
N ARG A 61 30.32 -30.99 -2.53
CA ARG A 61 29.56 -31.53 -3.67
C ARG A 61 28.52 -32.56 -3.23
N GLY A 62 28.78 -33.30 -2.14
CA GLY A 62 27.85 -34.20 -1.49
C GLY A 62 26.63 -33.46 -0.95
N VAL A 63 26.83 -32.42 -0.14
CA VAL A 63 25.75 -31.56 0.38
C VAL A 63 24.99 -30.87 -0.76
N LEU A 64 25.68 -30.44 -1.82
CA LEU A 64 25.07 -29.83 -3.01
C LEU A 64 24.39 -30.83 -3.98
N SER A 65 24.56 -32.15 -3.81
CA SER A 65 23.95 -33.18 -4.68
C SER A 65 23.00 -34.12 -3.95
N SER A 66 23.10 -34.24 -2.63
CA SER A 66 21.99 -34.68 -1.79
C SER A 66 20.83 -33.72 -2.00
N LYS A 67 19.69 -34.24 -2.46
CA LYS A 67 18.50 -33.44 -2.79
C LYS A 67 17.76 -32.96 -1.53
N THR A 68 18.40 -32.16 -0.69
CA THR A 68 17.69 -31.08 -0.02
C THR A 68 17.21 -30.14 -1.12
N SER A 69 15.94 -30.24 -1.49
CA SER A 69 15.32 -29.36 -2.49
C SER A 69 15.16 -27.97 -1.87
N SER A 70 16.25 -27.22 -1.79
CA SER A 70 16.28 -25.80 -1.48
C SER A 70 15.77 -25.02 -2.69
N GLN A 71 14.50 -25.24 -3.03
CA GLN A 71 13.72 -24.24 -3.71
C GLN A 71 13.66 -23.05 -2.76
N THR A 72 14.38 -21.98 -3.08
CA THR A 72 14.06 -20.65 -2.56
C THR A 72 12.64 -20.38 -3.06
N PRO A 73 11.60 -20.36 -2.20
CA PRO A 73 10.26 -20.55 -2.73
C PRO A 73 9.80 -19.32 -3.50
N GLU A 74 9.24 -19.53 -4.70
CA GLU A 74 8.93 -18.44 -5.64
C GLU A 74 7.78 -17.55 -5.16
N SER A 75 7.06 -17.97 -4.12
CA SER A 75 6.09 -17.16 -3.39
C SER A 75 6.16 -17.39 -1.87
N ILE A 76 5.65 -16.41 -1.12
CA ILE A 76 5.40 -16.51 0.33
C ILE A 76 4.45 -17.69 0.64
N GLU A 77 3.58 -18.07 -0.29
CA GLU A 77 2.63 -19.17 -0.11
C GLU A 77 3.34 -20.55 -0.11
N ASP A 78 4.44 -20.66 -0.84
CA ASP A 78 5.28 -21.86 -0.91
C ASP A 78 6.22 -21.97 0.31
N GLU A 79 6.82 -20.87 0.78
CA GLU A 79 7.49 -20.80 2.10
C GLU A 79 6.55 -21.25 3.22
N ASP A 80 5.32 -20.73 3.19
CA ASP A 80 4.27 -21.09 4.15
C ASP A 80 3.94 -22.60 4.09
N CYS A 81 3.83 -23.19 2.91
CA CYS A 81 3.58 -24.63 2.77
C CYS A 81 4.76 -25.49 3.24
N GLN A 82 5.99 -25.00 3.10
CA GLN A 82 7.20 -25.76 3.43
C GLN A 82 7.52 -25.75 4.94
N LEU A 83 7.27 -24.64 5.65
CA LEU A 83 7.50 -24.55 7.11
C LEU A 83 6.37 -25.15 7.97
N TYR A 84 5.11 -24.98 7.56
CA TYR A 84 3.94 -25.29 8.39
C TYR A 84 3.03 -26.37 7.79
N GLY A 85 3.44 -26.99 6.69
CA GLY A 85 2.65 -27.95 5.95
C GLY A 85 1.58 -27.32 5.04
N PRO A 86 1.02 -28.12 4.11
CA PRO A 86 0.02 -27.64 3.16
C PRO A 86 -1.27 -27.23 3.86
N VAL A 87 -1.81 -26.06 3.51
CA VAL A 87 -3.13 -25.62 3.99
C VAL A 87 -4.19 -26.53 3.37
N ILE A 88 -4.73 -27.46 4.17
CA ILE A 88 -5.85 -28.32 3.78
C ILE A 88 -7.10 -27.46 3.66
N ARG A 89 -7.28 -26.83 2.49
CA ARG A 89 -8.51 -26.14 2.09
C ARG A 89 -9.60 -27.18 1.90
N SER A 90 -10.28 -27.54 2.97
CA SER A 90 -11.57 -28.24 2.88
C SER A 90 -12.49 -27.43 1.98
N ARG A 91 -13.13 -28.10 1.01
CA ARG A 91 -14.02 -27.44 0.05
C ARG A 91 -15.10 -26.71 0.86
N PRO A 92 -15.22 -25.37 0.77
CA PRO A 92 -16.20 -24.66 1.58
C PRO A 92 -17.59 -25.21 1.24
N PRO A 93 -18.44 -25.49 2.25
CA PRO A 93 -19.81 -25.92 1.98
C PRO A 93 -20.49 -24.88 1.11
N SER A 94 -21.42 -25.31 0.25
CA SER A 94 -22.16 -24.43 -0.64
C SER A 94 -23.09 -23.51 0.14
N LYS A 95 -22.51 -22.45 0.72
CA LYS A 95 -23.23 -21.31 1.27
C LYS A 95 -23.83 -20.59 0.07
N GLN A 96 -25.16 -20.65 -0.03
CA GLN A 96 -25.91 -19.80 -0.95
C GLN A 96 -25.49 -18.33 -0.74
N PRO A 97 -25.51 -17.48 -1.78
CA PRO A 97 -25.19 -16.08 -1.64
C PRO A 97 -26.14 -15.45 -0.60
N LYS A 98 -25.61 -15.10 0.57
CA LYS A 98 -26.37 -14.34 1.57
C LYS A 98 -26.68 -12.97 0.96
N VAL A 99 -27.95 -12.64 0.86
CA VAL A 99 -28.43 -11.27 0.58
C VAL A 99 -28.66 -10.59 1.93
N PRO A 100 -28.37 -9.29 2.09
CA PRO A 100 -28.74 -8.55 3.31
C PRO A 100 -30.23 -8.68 3.60
N LYS A 101 -30.59 -8.86 4.87
CA LYS A 101 -31.98 -8.79 5.35
C LYS A 101 -32.50 -7.36 5.21
N ASN A 102 -31.65 -6.38 5.50
CA ASN A 102 -31.93 -4.96 5.47
C ASN A 102 -31.23 -4.31 4.26
N LEU A 103 -31.90 -4.35 3.10
CA LEU A 103 -31.45 -3.58 1.93
C LEU A 103 -31.60 -2.07 2.21
N HIS A 104 -30.49 -1.34 2.10
CA HIS A 104 -30.45 0.12 2.16
C HIS A 104 -29.78 0.65 0.89
N PRO A 105 -30.27 1.73 0.25
CA PRO A 105 -29.60 2.31 -0.90
C PRO A 105 -28.24 2.92 -0.51
N LEU A 106 -27.28 2.86 -1.45
CA LEU A 106 -25.97 3.52 -1.33
C LEU A 106 -26.05 5.02 -1.65
N LEU A 107 -26.92 5.38 -2.59
CA LEU A 107 -27.15 6.74 -3.07
C LEU A 107 -28.40 7.32 -2.40
N ASN A 108 -28.46 8.64 -2.32
CA ASN A 108 -29.55 9.37 -1.69
C ASN A 108 -30.28 10.23 -2.72
N GLU A 109 -31.45 9.77 -3.16
CA GLU A 109 -32.27 10.44 -4.19
C GLU A 109 -32.55 11.91 -3.85
N ALA A 110 -32.74 12.23 -2.56
CA ALA A 110 -32.99 13.59 -2.10
C ALA A 110 -31.77 14.54 -2.19
N LYS A 111 -30.56 14.02 -2.42
CA LYS A 111 -29.35 14.83 -2.69
C LYS A 111 -29.11 15.09 -4.18
N GLY A 112 -29.74 14.31 -5.07
CA GLY A 112 -29.59 14.43 -6.53
C GLY A 112 -28.17 14.23 -7.06
N GLN A 113 -27.98 14.34 -8.37
CA GLN A 113 -26.64 14.42 -8.94
C GLN A 113 -26.11 15.86 -8.78
N SER A 114 -25.34 16.09 -7.71
CA SER A 114 -24.66 17.37 -7.47
C SER A 114 -23.65 17.64 -8.58
N GLU A 115 -23.88 18.68 -9.38
CA GLU A 115 -22.81 19.33 -10.14
C GLU A 115 -21.68 19.77 -9.19
N TYR A 116 -20.46 19.94 -9.73
CA TYR A 116 -19.34 20.41 -8.92
C TYR A 116 -19.46 21.93 -8.65
N VAL A 117 -20.20 22.27 -7.60
CA VAL A 117 -20.13 23.56 -6.93
C VAL A 117 -18.90 23.56 -6.00
N PRO A 118 -17.98 24.54 -6.10
CA PRO A 118 -16.94 24.77 -5.10
C PRO A 118 -17.56 25.16 -3.74
N GLY A 119 -17.03 24.63 -2.65
CA GLY A 119 -17.51 24.91 -1.30
C GLY A 119 -16.38 24.89 -0.27
N PRO A 120 -16.65 25.28 1.00
CA PRO A 120 -15.66 25.23 2.07
C PRO A 120 -15.26 23.78 2.38
N LEU A 121 -13.98 23.59 2.74
CA LEU A 121 -13.41 22.30 3.09
C LEU A 121 -14.01 21.76 4.41
N ALA A 122 -14.73 20.64 4.35
CA ALA A 122 -15.32 20.01 5.53
C ALA A 122 -14.27 19.24 6.35
N ARG A 123 -14.12 19.62 7.63
CA ARG A 123 -13.28 18.95 8.66
C ARG A 123 -14.13 18.72 9.92
N ILE A 124 -15.19 17.92 9.78
CA ILE A 124 -16.17 17.68 10.86
C ILE A 124 -15.52 16.81 11.94
N LYS A 125 -15.35 17.36 13.15
CA LYS A 125 -14.78 16.60 14.27
C LYS A 125 -15.78 15.58 14.82
N LEU A 126 -15.34 14.34 14.99
CA LEU A 126 -16.15 13.24 15.53
C LEU A 126 -16.50 13.51 17.00
N GLN A 127 -17.75 13.89 17.26
CA GLN A 127 -18.28 14.07 18.61
C GLN A 127 -18.71 12.73 19.20
N ARG A 128 -18.34 12.45 20.45
CA ARG A 128 -18.77 11.26 21.21
C ARG A 128 -19.54 11.70 22.44
N ASP A 129 -20.87 11.62 22.37
CA ASP A 129 -21.72 11.83 23.54
C ASP A 129 -21.46 10.71 24.57
N SER A 130 -20.91 11.05 25.74
CA SER A 130 -20.67 10.11 26.83
C SER A 130 -21.93 9.41 27.35
N ASN A 131 -23.10 9.98 27.05
CA ASN A 131 -24.39 9.59 27.61
C ASN A 131 -25.27 8.81 26.60
N LYS A 132 -24.75 8.45 25.42
CA LYS A 132 -25.46 7.66 24.41
C LYS A 132 -24.80 6.28 24.22
N THR A 133 -25.60 5.32 23.77
CA THR A 133 -25.11 4.01 23.33
C THR A 133 -24.03 4.20 22.25
N SER A 134 -22.86 3.58 22.42
CA SER A 134 -21.70 3.86 21.55
C SER A 134 -21.91 3.32 20.14
N ILE A 135 -22.23 4.23 19.21
CA ILE A 135 -22.31 3.94 17.77
C ILE A 135 -20.95 3.39 17.31
N PRO A 136 -20.90 2.20 16.70
CA PRO A 136 -19.65 1.56 16.27
C PRO A 136 -19.01 2.25 15.06
N SER A 137 -17.69 2.16 14.96
CA SER A 137 -16.95 2.58 13.77
C SER A 137 -16.92 1.50 12.68
N VAL A 138 -16.83 1.92 11.42
CA VAL A 138 -16.57 1.03 10.26
C VAL A 138 -15.41 0.07 10.54
N THR A 139 -14.29 0.60 11.03
CA THR A 139 -13.10 -0.18 11.40
C THR A 139 -13.38 -1.23 12.48
N ARG A 140 -14.17 -0.90 13.51
CA ARG A 140 -14.57 -1.83 14.59
C ARG A 140 -15.51 -2.93 14.07
N ILE A 141 -16.44 -2.58 13.17
CA ILE A 141 -17.36 -3.54 12.54
C ILE A 141 -16.56 -4.54 11.70
N LEU A 142 -15.72 -4.06 10.79
CA LEU A 142 -14.90 -4.91 9.91
C LEU A 142 -14.00 -5.86 10.70
N GLN A 143 -13.33 -5.37 11.75
CA GLN A 143 -12.49 -6.17 12.65
C GLN A 143 -13.28 -7.26 13.41
N LYS A 144 -14.46 -6.93 13.96
CA LYS A 144 -15.29 -7.88 14.74
C LYS A 144 -16.07 -8.90 13.89
N THR A 145 -16.09 -8.72 12.58
CA THR A 145 -16.75 -9.60 11.60
C THR A 145 -15.78 -10.22 10.60
N MET A 146 -14.48 -10.17 10.90
CA MET A 146 -13.43 -10.73 10.04
C MET A 146 -13.69 -12.20 9.69
N PRO A 147 -13.60 -12.61 8.40
CA PRO A 147 -13.83 -13.99 8.00
C PRO A 147 -12.85 -14.95 8.69
N PRO A 148 -13.27 -16.17 9.08
CA PRO A 148 -12.39 -17.13 9.75
C PRO A 148 -11.08 -17.40 9.00
N ASP A 149 -11.13 -17.52 7.67
CA ASP A 149 -9.95 -17.76 6.83
C ASP A 149 -8.96 -16.58 6.89
N GLN A 150 -9.47 -15.35 6.86
CA GLN A 150 -8.67 -14.12 6.95
C GLN A 150 -8.06 -13.95 8.35
N ALA A 151 -8.85 -14.24 9.40
CA ALA A 151 -8.37 -14.26 10.78
C ALA A 151 -7.27 -15.32 11.00
N PHE A 152 -7.42 -16.51 10.39
CA PHE A 152 -6.40 -17.56 10.41
C PHE A 152 -5.09 -17.12 9.75
N TYR A 153 -5.14 -16.54 8.54
CA TYR A 153 -3.94 -16.06 7.85
C TYR A 153 -3.26 -14.90 8.60
N LEU A 154 -4.02 -13.99 9.23
CA LEU A 154 -3.47 -12.88 10.02
C LEU A 154 -2.84 -13.36 11.34
N GLU A 155 -3.46 -14.29 12.08
CA GLU A 155 -2.88 -14.88 13.28
C GLU A 155 -1.64 -15.73 12.95
N ARG A 156 -1.63 -16.43 11.80
CA ARG A 156 -0.45 -17.13 11.28
C ARG A 156 0.69 -16.19 10.91
N TRP A 157 0.39 -15.05 10.27
CA TRP A 157 1.37 -14.00 10.01
C TRP A 157 1.94 -13.40 11.30
N LYS A 158 1.08 -13.04 12.26
CA LYS A 158 1.48 -12.52 13.57
C LYS A 158 2.42 -13.50 14.31
N ARG A 159 2.13 -14.80 14.28
CA ARG A 159 3.00 -15.83 14.89
C ARG A 159 4.39 -15.91 14.23
N ARG A 160 4.50 -15.72 12.91
CA ARG A 160 5.81 -15.59 12.23
C ARG A 160 6.57 -14.38 12.75
N MET A 161 5.94 -13.21 12.76
CA MET A 161 6.60 -11.97 13.18
C MET A 161 7.04 -11.99 14.65
N ILE A 162 6.26 -12.63 15.54
CA ILE A 162 6.66 -12.86 16.94
C ILE A 162 7.81 -13.86 17.06
N ALA A 163 7.86 -14.90 16.21
CA ALA A 163 8.98 -15.86 16.19
C ALA A 163 10.27 -15.28 15.60
N GLU A 164 10.16 -14.27 14.73
CA GLU A 164 11.28 -13.59 14.07
C GLU A 164 11.82 -12.40 14.88
N LEU A 165 10.95 -11.59 15.47
CA LEU A 165 11.28 -10.34 16.17
C LEU A 165 11.19 -10.43 17.71
N GLY A 166 10.66 -11.53 18.25
CA GLY A 166 10.23 -11.62 19.64
C GLY A 166 8.93 -10.85 19.91
N GLU A 167 8.36 -11.01 21.11
CA GLU A 167 7.12 -10.32 21.50
C GLU A 167 7.30 -8.80 21.62
N GLU A 168 8.46 -8.34 22.12
CA GLU A 168 8.79 -6.91 22.25
C GLU A 168 9.04 -6.27 20.88
N GLY A 169 9.87 -6.91 20.02
CA GLY A 169 10.12 -6.42 18.66
C GLY A 169 8.86 -6.41 17.78
N PHE A 170 7.95 -7.37 17.96
CA PHE A 170 6.64 -7.33 17.29
C PHE A 170 5.75 -6.16 17.78
N GLN A 171 5.81 -5.81 19.07
CA GLN A 171 5.11 -4.63 19.61
C GLN A 171 5.70 -3.34 19.05
N GLU A 172 7.03 -3.19 19.05
CA GLU A 172 7.71 -2.02 18.47
C GLU A 172 7.41 -1.86 16.97
N TYR A 173 7.52 -2.95 16.19
CA TYR A 173 7.16 -2.98 14.77
C TYR A 173 5.70 -2.55 14.52
N SER A 174 4.76 -3.05 15.35
CA SER A 174 3.34 -2.68 15.26
C SER A 174 3.10 -1.20 15.60
N LEU A 175 3.77 -0.67 16.61
CA LEU A 175 3.71 0.74 16.99
C LEU A 175 4.33 1.64 15.90
N ASN A 176 5.44 1.23 15.30
CA ASN A 176 6.08 1.96 14.20
C ASN A 176 5.19 2.00 12.95
N ILE A 177 4.54 0.90 12.55
CA ILE A 177 3.56 0.91 11.44
C ILE A 177 2.43 1.92 11.71
N PHE A 178 1.87 1.91 12.92
CA PHE A 178 0.81 2.85 13.29
C PHE A 178 1.30 4.31 13.29
N ARG A 179 2.52 4.56 13.79
CA ARG A 179 3.17 5.88 13.76
C ARG A 179 3.39 6.39 12.33
N GLN A 180 3.96 5.55 11.45
CA GLN A 180 4.18 5.90 10.05
C GLN A 180 2.87 6.17 9.31
N GLY A 181 1.84 5.35 9.51
CA GLY A 181 0.50 5.59 8.96
C GLY A 181 -0.09 6.93 9.41
N LYS A 182 0.00 7.25 10.71
CA LYS A 182 -0.48 8.53 11.24
C LYS A 182 0.30 9.73 10.69
N LEU A 183 1.63 9.64 10.61
CA LEU A 183 2.48 10.72 10.06
C LEU A 183 2.21 10.94 8.57
N PHE A 184 1.98 9.87 7.80
CA PHE A 184 1.59 9.94 6.39
C PHE A 184 0.23 10.63 6.20
N HIS A 185 -0.79 10.24 6.96
CA HIS A 185 -2.10 10.93 6.93
C HIS A 185 -1.99 12.42 7.29
N ALA A 186 -1.23 12.77 8.34
CA ALA A 186 -1.02 14.16 8.72
C ALA A 186 -0.33 14.98 7.61
N ALA A 187 0.72 14.42 7.00
CA ALA A 187 1.39 15.08 5.87
C ALA A 187 0.45 15.29 4.66
N ILE A 188 -0.46 14.33 4.39
CA ILE A 188 -1.51 14.50 3.37
C ILE A 188 -2.53 15.56 3.79
N GLU A 189 -2.94 15.62 5.06
CA GLU A 189 -3.84 16.66 5.58
C GLU A 189 -3.22 18.07 5.45
N ASP A 190 -1.92 18.21 5.72
CA ASP A 190 -1.19 19.47 5.56
C ASP A 190 -1.18 19.96 4.10
N THR A 191 -1.01 19.07 3.11
CA THR A 191 -1.01 19.46 1.66
C THR A 191 -2.28 20.15 1.17
N TYR A 192 -3.42 19.92 1.86
CA TYR A 192 -4.73 20.45 1.45
C TYR A 192 -5.32 21.48 2.43
N THR A 193 -4.62 21.81 3.52
CA THR A 193 -5.13 22.71 4.57
C THR A 193 -4.30 23.97 4.80
N GLN A 194 -3.16 24.11 4.11
CA GLN A 194 -2.34 25.33 4.14
C GLN A 194 -2.86 26.37 3.13
N GLU A 195 -3.14 27.60 3.60
CA GLU A 195 -3.67 28.69 2.76
C GLU A 195 -2.59 29.42 1.94
N THR A 196 -1.31 29.21 2.26
CA THR A 196 -0.17 29.86 1.59
C THR A 196 0.99 28.89 1.36
N PRO A 197 1.48 28.70 0.12
CA PRO A 197 2.69 27.94 -0.15
C PRO A 197 3.94 28.77 0.19
N SER A 198 4.28 28.85 1.47
CA SER A 198 5.58 29.35 1.93
C SER A 198 6.70 28.49 1.35
N LYS A 199 7.57 29.09 0.53
CA LYS A 199 8.71 28.40 -0.12
C LYS A 199 9.93 28.27 0.82
N GLU A 200 9.67 28.07 2.10
CA GLU A 200 10.66 27.85 3.13
C GLU A 200 10.53 26.39 3.57
N ASP A 201 11.64 25.65 3.56
CA ASP A 201 11.65 24.19 3.42
C ASP A 201 10.84 23.46 4.51
N HIS A 202 9.58 23.13 4.20
CA HIS A 202 8.78 22.19 4.99
C HIS A 202 9.29 20.77 4.75
N GLU A 203 10.29 20.39 5.55
CA GLU A 203 10.86 19.05 5.61
C GLU A 203 9.77 18.02 5.98
N CYS A 204 9.21 17.37 4.96
CA CYS A 204 8.37 16.19 5.13
C CYS A 204 9.13 15.19 6.02
N PRO A 205 8.54 14.69 7.13
CA PRO A 205 9.27 13.84 8.08
C PRO A 205 9.94 12.67 7.35
N ALA A 206 11.25 12.51 7.54
CA ALA A 206 12.06 11.55 6.79
C ALA A 206 11.59 10.08 6.94
N GLU A 207 10.77 9.79 7.96
CA GLU A 207 10.10 8.51 8.18
C GLU A 207 8.97 8.21 7.17
N VAL A 208 8.44 9.22 6.48
CA VAL A 208 7.31 9.10 5.53
C VAL A 208 7.55 9.76 4.17
N SER A 209 8.71 10.36 3.92
CA SER A 209 9.07 11.00 2.65
C SER A 209 8.88 10.06 1.44
N GLY A 210 9.28 8.79 1.55
CA GLY A 210 9.06 7.78 0.51
C GLY A 210 7.57 7.52 0.22
N TYR A 211 6.69 7.53 1.23
CA TYR A 211 5.25 7.39 1.00
C TYR A 211 4.66 8.64 0.29
N ILE A 212 5.18 9.84 0.56
CA ILE A 212 4.78 11.08 -0.11
C ILE A 212 5.29 11.14 -1.56
N GLU A 213 6.54 10.73 -1.80
CA GLU A 213 7.10 10.55 -3.14
C GLU A 213 6.27 9.54 -3.96
N SER A 214 5.94 8.40 -3.35
CA SER A 214 5.11 7.35 -3.93
C SER A 214 3.75 7.87 -4.44
N VAL A 215 3.06 8.73 -3.68
CA VAL A 215 1.75 9.30 -4.08
C VAL A 215 1.82 10.61 -4.86
N SER A 216 3.00 11.22 -5.05
CA SER A 216 3.16 12.52 -5.73
C SER A 216 2.39 12.64 -7.05
N ASN A 217 2.48 11.63 -7.91
CA ASN A 217 1.76 11.55 -9.18
C ASN A 217 0.23 11.45 -9.01
N VAL A 218 -0.25 10.88 -7.90
CA VAL A 218 -1.68 10.77 -7.57
C VAL A 218 -2.22 12.08 -7.00
N LEU A 219 -1.41 12.81 -6.20
CA LEU A 219 -1.76 14.13 -5.69
C LEU A 219 -1.97 15.14 -6.84
N ASN A 220 -1.15 15.06 -7.90
CA ASN A 220 -1.30 15.87 -9.12
C ASN A 220 -2.61 15.61 -9.89
N ASP A 221 -3.20 14.41 -9.76
CA ASP A 221 -4.49 14.04 -10.36
C ASP A 221 -5.70 14.44 -9.50
N ILE A 222 -5.47 14.95 -8.27
CA ILE A 222 -6.52 15.29 -7.30
C ILE A 222 -6.79 16.79 -7.30
N THR A 223 -8.07 17.15 -7.41
CA THR A 223 -8.55 18.54 -7.42
C THR A 223 -9.85 18.67 -6.63
N GLY A 224 -10.24 19.90 -6.27
CA GLY A 224 -11.56 20.18 -5.69
C GLY A 224 -11.90 19.39 -4.43
N VAL A 225 -10.98 19.38 -3.46
CA VAL A 225 -11.17 18.69 -2.16
C VAL A 225 -12.37 19.31 -1.43
N ARG A 226 -13.33 18.46 -1.05
CA ARG A 226 -14.56 18.84 -0.34
C ARG A 226 -14.55 18.45 1.14
N ALA A 227 -13.82 17.40 1.51
CA ALA A 227 -13.64 17.01 2.91
C ALA A 227 -12.27 16.36 3.14
N ILE A 228 -11.73 16.49 4.36
CA ILE A 228 -10.48 15.83 4.78
C ILE A 228 -10.53 15.48 6.28
N GLU A 229 -10.06 14.29 6.65
CA GLU A 229 -10.12 13.71 8.02
C GLU A 229 -11.45 14.01 8.75
N SER A 230 -12.56 13.83 8.03
CA SER A 230 -13.88 14.36 8.40
C SER A 230 -14.85 13.26 8.83
N ALA A 231 -15.56 13.49 9.93
CA ALA A 231 -16.50 12.51 10.48
C ALA A 231 -17.74 12.33 9.57
N VAL A 232 -18.18 11.09 9.43
CA VAL A 232 -19.42 10.71 8.73
C VAL A 232 -20.27 9.79 9.62
N ASN A 233 -21.60 9.98 9.61
CA ASN A 233 -22.53 9.21 10.44
C ASN A 233 -23.75 8.74 9.64
N HIS A 234 -23.93 7.42 9.55
CA HIS A 234 -25.08 6.82 8.88
C HIS A 234 -26.26 6.61 9.85
N SER A 235 -27.00 7.68 10.16
CA SER A 235 -28.08 7.65 11.17
C SER A 235 -29.08 6.48 11.06
N ALA A 236 -29.49 6.07 9.85
CA ALA A 236 -30.43 4.95 9.69
C ALA A 236 -29.81 3.55 9.97
N LEU A 237 -28.51 3.37 9.70
CA LEU A 237 -27.78 2.10 9.84
C LEU A 237 -26.90 2.06 11.11
N GLN A 238 -26.92 3.12 11.92
CA GLN A 238 -26.26 3.20 13.23
C GLN A 238 -24.77 2.80 13.20
N TYR A 239 -24.01 3.38 12.26
CA TYR A 239 -22.54 3.31 12.26
C TYR A 239 -21.92 4.66 11.86
N LEU A 240 -20.67 4.87 12.26
CA LEU A 240 -19.92 6.10 11.95
C LEU A 240 -18.50 5.81 11.43
N GLY A 241 -17.85 6.84 10.89
CA GLY A 241 -16.47 6.78 10.37
C GLY A 241 -15.79 8.14 10.40
N ILE A 242 -14.53 8.15 9.98
CA ILE A 242 -13.77 9.34 9.59
C ILE A 242 -13.25 9.05 8.20
N VAL A 243 -13.56 9.90 7.22
CA VAL A 243 -13.10 9.73 5.84
C VAL A 243 -11.78 10.47 5.66
N ASP A 244 -10.77 9.77 5.15
CA ASP A 244 -9.42 10.31 4.99
C ASP A 244 -9.46 11.56 4.09
N CYS A 245 -10.07 11.46 2.89
CA CYS A 245 -10.28 12.58 1.97
C CYS A 245 -11.51 12.35 1.06
N VAL A 246 -12.13 13.44 0.60
CA VAL A 246 -13.18 13.44 -0.44
C VAL A 246 -12.86 14.52 -1.46
N ALA A 247 -12.55 14.14 -2.69
CA ALA A 247 -12.05 15.05 -3.73
C ALA A 247 -12.33 14.52 -5.15
N GLN A 248 -12.14 15.34 -6.18
CA GLN A 248 -12.13 14.87 -7.56
C GLN A 248 -10.80 14.21 -7.88
N TYR A 249 -10.82 12.92 -8.26
CA TYR A 249 -9.70 12.25 -8.91
C TYR A 249 -9.99 12.18 -10.41
N ARG A 250 -9.16 12.83 -11.24
CA ARG A 250 -9.33 12.90 -12.71
C ARG A 250 -10.76 13.32 -13.14
N GLY A 251 -11.32 14.32 -12.45
CA GLY A 251 -12.68 14.84 -12.69
C GLY A 251 -13.82 14.03 -12.06
N SER A 252 -13.56 12.86 -11.48
CA SER A 252 -14.57 12.04 -10.79
C SER A 252 -14.53 12.29 -9.28
N LEU A 253 -15.61 12.79 -8.68
CA LEU A 253 -15.72 12.94 -7.23
C LEU A 253 -15.69 11.56 -6.55
N CYS A 254 -14.75 11.37 -5.62
CA CYS A 254 -14.47 10.11 -4.93
C CYS A 254 -14.34 10.29 -3.41
N VAL A 255 -14.70 9.27 -2.64
CA VAL A 255 -14.11 9.03 -1.31
C VAL A 255 -12.74 8.38 -1.52
N ILE A 256 -11.71 8.94 -0.91
CA ILE A 256 -10.31 8.50 -1.05
C ILE A 256 -9.85 7.87 0.27
N ASP A 257 -9.30 6.66 0.19
CA ASP A 257 -8.79 5.84 1.30
C ASP A 257 -7.27 5.65 1.10
N TRP A 258 -6.47 6.37 1.88
CA TRP A 258 -5.00 6.43 1.77
C TRP A 258 -4.35 5.34 2.61
N LYS A 259 -3.47 4.51 2.06
CA LYS A 259 -2.90 3.36 2.81
C LYS A 259 -1.41 3.17 2.53
N THR A 260 -0.61 3.05 3.59
CA THR A 260 0.80 2.66 3.52
C THR A 260 0.95 1.14 3.31
N SER A 261 2.02 0.71 2.65
CA SER A 261 2.45 -0.69 2.64
C SER A 261 3.94 -0.88 2.36
N GLU A 262 4.48 -1.95 2.94
CA GLU A 262 5.84 -2.45 2.66
C GLU A 262 5.85 -3.54 1.58
N LYS A 263 4.68 -3.97 1.09
CA LYS A 263 4.53 -4.98 0.03
C LYS A 263 3.63 -4.48 -1.09
N PRO A 264 3.97 -4.70 -2.37
CA PRO A 264 3.22 -4.17 -3.52
C PRO A 264 1.81 -4.76 -3.58
N LYS A 265 0.82 -3.91 -3.87
CA LYS A 265 -0.60 -4.29 -4.02
C LYS A 265 -1.09 -4.01 -5.45
N PRO A 266 -0.64 -4.76 -6.47
CA PRO A 266 -0.98 -4.49 -7.87
C PRO A 266 -2.43 -4.82 -8.27
N SER A 267 -3.31 -5.15 -7.33
CA SER A 267 -4.69 -5.56 -7.64
C SER A 267 -5.59 -5.34 -6.42
N LEU A 268 -6.83 -4.92 -6.66
CA LEU A 268 -7.84 -4.64 -5.64
C LEU A 268 -7.99 -5.77 -4.60
N ARG A 269 -7.88 -7.04 -5.02
CA ARG A 269 -7.96 -8.21 -4.14
C ARG A 269 -6.88 -8.26 -3.04
N HIS A 270 -5.75 -7.56 -3.21
CA HIS A 270 -4.66 -7.46 -2.23
C HIS A 270 -4.93 -6.36 -1.16
N THR A 271 -6.07 -5.66 -1.26
CA THR A 271 -6.52 -4.64 -0.30
C THR A 271 -7.57 -5.15 0.71
N TYR A 272 -7.91 -6.45 0.68
CA TYR A 272 -8.78 -7.10 1.68
C TYR A 272 -10.11 -6.35 1.92
N ASP A 273 -10.35 -5.81 3.12
CA ASP A 273 -11.58 -5.09 3.48
C ASP A 273 -11.56 -3.59 3.10
N ASN A 274 -10.47 -3.01 2.56
CA ASN A 274 -10.44 -1.59 2.14
C ASN A 274 -11.61 -1.20 1.20
N PRO A 275 -12.06 -2.03 0.23
CA PRO A 275 -13.21 -1.69 -0.61
C PRO A 275 -14.54 -1.67 0.17
N LEU A 276 -14.65 -2.44 1.26
CA LEU A 276 -15.79 -2.39 2.18
C LEU A 276 -15.75 -1.11 3.02
N GLN A 277 -14.56 -0.69 3.48
CA GLN A 277 -14.35 0.57 4.20
C GLN A 277 -14.76 1.77 3.34
N VAL A 278 -14.31 1.82 2.08
CA VAL A 278 -14.71 2.86 1.11
C VAL A 278 -16.22 2.84 0.86
N ALA A 279 -16.83 1.67 0.62
CA ALA A 279 -18.28 1.57 0.41
C ALA A 279 -19.08 2.04 1.64
N ALA A 280 -18.64 1.67 2.85
CA ALA A 280 -19.24 2.10 4.10
C ALA A 280 -19.17 3.62 4.31
N TYR A 281 -18.02 4.22 3.97
CA TYR A 281 -17.80 5.67 4.03
C TYR A 281 -18.66 6.45 3.02
N ILE A 282 -18.79 5.94 1.79
CA ILE A 282 -19.68 6.52 0.76
C ILE A 282 -21.13 6.49 1.23
N GLY A 283 -21.64 5.33 1.67
CA GLY A 283 -23.03 5.23 2.16
C GLY A 283 -23.29 6.11 3.39
N ALA A 284 -22.31 6.25 4.30
CA ALA A 284 -22.42 7.16 5.44
C ALA A 284 -22.51 8.63 4.99
N LEU A 285 -21.59 9.10 4.13
CA LEU A 285 -21.60 10.47 3.61
C LEU A 285 -22.89 10.79 2.83
N ASN A 286 -23.37 9.83 2.02
CA ASN A 286 -24.59 10.00 1.23
C ASN A 286 -25.84 10.10 2.12
N SER A 287 -25.88 9.39 3.25
CA SER A 287 -26.96 9.46 4.25
C SER A 287 -26.81 10.58 5.29
N ASP A 288 -25.62 11.16 5.46
CA ASP A 288 -25.35 12.19 6.48
C ASP A 288 -25.81 13.59 6.02
N HIS A 289 -26.62 14.26 6.83
CA HIS A 289 -27.19 15.58 6.54
C HIS A 289 -26.17 16.72 6.61
N ASN A 290 -24.99 16.50 7.19
CA ASN A 290 -23.93 17.51 7.25
C ASN A 290 -23.21 17.71 5.90
N TYR A 291 -23.46 16.83 4.92
CA TYR A 291 -22.88 16.89 3.57
C TYR A 291 -23.98 17.19 2.55
N ASN A 292 -23.94 18.37 1.93
CA ASN A 292 -24.93 18.81 0.93
C ASN A 292 -24.74 18.21 -0.48
N TYR A 293 -23.90 17.17 -0.59
CA TYR A 293 -23.63 16.42 -1.83
C TYR A 293 -23.60 14.92 -1.54
N GLN A 294 -23.63 14.11 -2.60
CA GLN A 294 -23.36 12.68 -2.55
C GLN A 294 -22.17 12.31 -3.45
N VAL A 295 -21.67 11.09 -3.27
CA VAL A 295 -20.52 10.52 -3.98
C VAL A 295 -20.90 9.14 -4.52
N GLU A 296 -20.53 8.89 -5.78
CA GLU A 296 -20.80 7.60 -6.46
C GLU A 296 -19.53 6.75 -6.68
N ASN A 297 -18.33 7.30 -6.44
CA ASN A 297 -17.05 6.66 -6.74
C ASN A 297 -16.12 6.61 -5.53
N GLY A 298 -15.11 5.75 -5.60
CA GLY A 298 -14.14 5.53 -4.54
C GLY A 298 -12.74 5.27 -5.08
N LEU A 299 -11.72 5.62 -4.31
CA LEU A 299 -10.33 5.45 -4.68
C LEU A 299 -9.53 4.93 -3.49
N ILE A 300 -8.94 3.75 -3.61
CA ILE A 300 -7.93 3.29 -2.65
C ILE A 300 -6.56 3.61 -3.23
N VAL A 301 -5.71 4.30 -2.47
CA VAL A 301 -4.34 4.63 -2.90
C VAL A 301 -3.35 3.94 -1.98
N VAL A 302 -2.58 3.00 -2.54
CA VAL A 302 -1.54 2.27 -1.80
C VAL A 302 -0.17 2.92 -2.05
N ALA A 303 0.35 3.60 -1.04
CA ALA A 303 1.65 4.23 -1.00
C ALA A 303 2.73 3.27 -0.49
N TYR A 304 3.95 3.38 -1.02
CA TYR A 304 5.08 2.52 -0.66
C TYR A 304 6.23 3.29 -0.03
N LYS A 305 6.93 2.62 0.90
CA LYS A 305 7.96 3.19 1.76
C LYS A 305 9.26 3.54 1.01
N ASP A 306 9.44 2.99 -0.18
CA ASP A 306 10.64 3.05 -1.03
C ASP A 306 10.56 4.12 -2.13
N GLY A 307 9.53 4.97 -2.14
CA GLY A 307 9.29 5.95 -3.21
C GLY A 307 8.69 5.36 -4.49
N SER A 308 8.50 4.03 -4.58
CA SER A 308 7.96 3.41 -5.79
C SER A 308 6.52 3.88 -6.08
N PRO A 309 6.09 4.01 -7.36
CA PRO A 309 4.81 4.64 -7.68
C PRO A 309 3.60 3.97 -7.01
N ALA A 310 2.81 4.80 -6.32
CA ALA A 310 1.62 4.36 -5.61
C ALA A 310 0.60 3.69 -6.54
N HIS A 311 -0.04 2.63 -6.05
CA HIS A 311 -1.07 1.93 -6.82
C HIS A 311 -2.46 2.50 -6.51
N THR A 312 -3.14 2.98 -7.55
CA THR A 312 -4.50 3.49 -7.47
C THR A 312 -5.51 2.40 -7.85
N HIS A 313 -6.54 2.22 -7.02
CA HIS A 313 -7.66 1.33 -7.31
C HIS A 313 -8.95 2.13 -7.38
N PHE A 314 -9.31 2.56 -8.59
CA PHE A 314 -10.54 3.30 -8.85
C PHE A 314 -11.76 2.36 -8.92
N LEU A 315 -12.73 2.67 -8.07
CA LEU A 315 -14.01 2.00 -7.93
C LEU A 315 -15.11 2.95 -8.44
N ASN A 316 -15.70 2.65 -9.60
CA ASN A 316 -16.91 3.32 -10.05
C ASN A 316 -18.14 2.74 -9.33
N SER A 317 -19.28 3.42 -9.42
CA SER A 317 -20.57 3.01 -8.83
C SER A 317 -20.87 1.50 -8.97
N GLU A 318 -20.73 0.96 -10.19
CA GLU A 318 -20.92 -0.48 -10.49
C GLU A 318 -20.03 -1.42 -9.66
N LYS A 319 -18.75 -1.04 -9.45
CA LYS A 319 -17.81 -1.83 -8.63
C LYS A 319 -18.09 -1.68 -7.14
N ILE A 320 -18.67 -0.57 -6.70
CA ILE A 320 -18.94 -0.30 -5.28
C ILE A 320 -20.18 -1.06 -4.80
N MET A 321 -21.23 -1.19 -5.62
CA MET A 321 -22.46 -1.87 -5.21
C MET A 321 -22.23 -3.29 -4.63
N PRO A 322 -21.42 -4.18 -5.25
CA PRO A 322 -21.07 -5.48 -4.66
C PRO A 322 -20.17 -5.44 -3.42
N PHE A 323 -19.63 -4.28 -3.03
CA PHE A 323 -18.95 -4.06 -1.76
C PHE A 323 -19.89 -3.42 -0.72
N TRP A 324 -20.85 -2.60 -1.15
CA TRP A 324 -21.92 -2.08 -0.30
C TRP A 324 -22.84 -3.21 0.20
N GLU A 325 -23.28 -4.11 -0.67
CA GLU A 325 -24.06 -5.30 -0.27
C GLU A 325 -23.31 -6.16 0.75
N LYS A 326 -22.00 -6.37 0.53
CA LYS A 326 -21.14 -7.10 1.48
C LYS A 326 -20.97 -6.32 2.78
N TRP A 327 -20.86 -5.00 2.74
CA TRP A 327 -20.80 -4.16 3.93
C TRP A 327 -22.08 -4.30 4.77
N LEU A 328 -23.27 -4.30 4.14
CA LEU A 328 -24.54 -4.54 4.85
C LEU A 328 -24.57 -5.92 5.52
N LEU A 329 -24.06 -6.98 4.88
CA LEU A 329 -23.90 -8.29 5.53
C LEU A 329 -22.96 -8.25 6.75
N ARG A 330 -21.91 -7.43 6.72
CA ARG A 330 -20.97 -7.25 7.84
C ARG A 330 -21.57 -6.42 8.97
N LEU A 331 -22.42 -5.45 8.64
CA LEU A 331 -23.20 -4.70 9.63
C LEU A 331 -24.23 -5.61 10.33
N GLU A 332 -24.92 -6.47 9.58
CA GLU A 332 -25.82 -7.49 10.13
C GLU A 332 -25.07 -8.52 11.00
N GLU A 333 -23.94 -9.04 10.54
CA GLU A 333 -23.10 -9.97 11.33
C GLU A 333 -22.50 -9.31 12.59
N TYR A 334 -22.39 -7.97 12.63
CA TYR A 334 -21.99 -7.24 13.83
C TYR A 334 -23.17 -7.01 14.78
N ALA A 335 -24.38 -6.80 14.27
CA ALA A 335 -25.59 -6.65 15.08
C ALA A 335 -26.08 -7.99 15.69
N GLU A 336 -25.61 -9.12 15.17
CA GLU A 336 -25.87 -10.48 15.69
C GLU A 336 -24.86 -10.93 16.79
N LYS A 337 -23.96 -10.06 17.28
CA LYS A 337 -22.85 -10.40 18.20
C LYS A 337 -22.79 -9.58 19.49
#